data_AF-A0A958IT54-F1
#
_entry.id   AF-A0A958IT54-F1
#
_cell.length_a   1.000
_cell.length_b   1.000
_cell.length_c   1.000
_cell.angle_alpha   90.00
_cell.angle_beta   90.00
_cell.angle_gamma   90.00
#
_symmetry.space_group_name_H-M   'P 1'
#
loop_
_entity.id
_entity.type
_entity.pdbx_description
1 polymer ?
#
loop_
_entity_poly.entity_id
_entity_poly.type
_entity_poly.pdbx_seq_one_letter_code
_entity_poly.pdbx_strand_id
1 'polypeptide(L)'
;NVEIVGISADFPDEIESKIVPFLKRQKAGFKNYVRNFSSDEAFINQVNPEWSGALPATIIYGSDGEQKTFLLGMSDYETFREKIEALR
;
A
#
# COMPACT_ATOMS: atom_id res chain seq x y z
N ASN A 1 5.26 2.42 -17.71
CA ASN A 1 5.92 1.53 -16.73
C ASN A 1 5.16 1.65 -15.42
N VAL A 2 4.94 0.58 -14.67
CA VAL A 2 4.20 0.61 -13.38
C VAL A 2 5.18 0.28 -12.26
N GLU A 3 5.25 1.12 -11.24
CA GLU A 3 6.00 0.83 -10.02
C GLU A 3 5.02 0.39 -8.93
N ILE A 4 5.38 -0.69 -8.23
CA ILE A 4 4.60 -1.22 -7.10
C ILE A 4 5.42 -0.99 -5.83
N VAL A 5 4.78 -0.40 -4.83
CA VAL A 5 5.35 -0.18 -3.51
C VAL A 5 4.40 -0.73 -2.46
N GLY A 6 4.92 -1.52 -1.53
CA GLY A 6 4.20 -1.95 -0.34
C GLY A 6 4.54 -1.06 0.85
N ILE A 7 3.55 -0.81 1.71
CA ILE A 7 3.75 -0.19 3.02
C ILE A 7 3.14 -1.15 4.04
N SER A 8 3.97 -1.75 4.89
CA SER A 8 3.47 -2.53 6.02
C SER A 8 2.89 -1.58 7.07
N ALA A 9 1.70 -1.93 7.56
CA ALA A 9 1.06 -1.26 8.70
C ALA A 9 1.49 -1.86 10.05
N ASP A 10 2.38 -2.85 10.05
CA ASP A 10 3.05 -3.40 11.23
C ASP A 10 4.15 -2.45 11.76
N PHE A 11 4.84 -2.84 12.84
CA PHE A 11 5.82 -1.99 13.51
C PHE A 11 7.28 -2.27 13.10
N PRO A 12 8.19 -1.27 13.19
CA PRO A 12 9.60 -1.46 12.83
C PRO A 12 10.33 -2.58 13.59
N ASP A 13 9.97 -2.85 14.84
CA ASP A 13 10.54 -3.95 15.65
C ASP A 13 10.07 -5.34 15.18
N GLU A 14 9.10 -5.40 14.27
CA GLU A 14 8.55 -6.63 13.69
C GLU A 14 9.16 -6.98 12.32
N ILE A 15 10.11 -6.16 11.83
CA ILE A 15 10.73 -6.34 10.50
C ILE A 15 11.29 -7.75 10.32
N GLU A 16 12.20 -8.17 11.20
CA GLU A 16 12.89 -9.47 11.07
C GLU A 16 12.00 -10.65 11.49
N SER A 17 11.13 -10.44 12.47
CA SER A 17 10.35 -11.52 13.09
C SER A 17 9.07 -11.86 12.33
N LYS A 18 8.42 -10.88 11.67
CA LYS A 18 7.11 -11.06 11.01
C LYS A 18 7.12 -10.61 9.55
N ILE A 19 7.57 -9.39 9.26
CA ILE A 19 7.38 -8.74 7.96
C ILE A 19 8.22 -9.42 6.87
N VAL A 20 9.54 -9.52 7.08
CA VAL A 20 10.45 -10.16 6.11
C VAL A 20 10.06 -11.62 5.82
N PRO A 21 9.75 -12.47 6.83
CA PRO A 21 9.24 -13.82 6.58
C PRO A 21 7.93 -13.84 5.76
N PHE A 22 6.99 -12.95 6.04
CA PHE A 22 5.73 -12.87 5.29
C PHE A 22 5.97 -12.50 3.82
N LEU A 23 6.76 -11.46 3.54
CA LEU A 23 7.08 -11.03 2.18
C LEU A 23 7.77 -12.12 1.37
N LYS A 24 8.69 -12.88 2.00
CA LYS A 24 9.34 -14.04 1.37
C LYS A 24 8.33 -15.13 1.01
N ARG A 25 7.37 -15.45 1.89
CA ARG A 25 6.32 -16.44 1.62
C ARG A 25 5.40 -16.00 0.47
N GLN A 26 5.05 -14.71 0.43
CA GLN A 26 4.19 -14.15 -0.62
C GLN A 26 4.92 -13.86 -1.94
N LYS A 27 6.25 -14.04 -1.98
CA LYS A 27 7.12 -13.67 -3.12
C LYS A 27 6.95 -12.19 -3.53
N ALA A 28 6.72 -11.32 -2.55
CA ALA A 28 6.53 -9.89 -2.76
C ALA A 28 7.88 -9.16 -2.91
N GLY A 29 8.54 -9.37 -4.06
CA GLY A 29 9.89 -8.87 -4.35
C GLY A 29 10.00 -7.40 -4.77
N PHE A 30 8.90 -6.63 -4.71
CA PHE A 30 8.90 -5.19 -4.98
C PHE A 30 9.38 -4.39 -3.75
N LYS A 31 9.54 -3.06 -3.90
CA LYS A 31 9.96 -2.20 -2.79
C LYS A 31 8.91 -2.23 -1.69
N ASN A 32 9.32 -2.51 -0.47
CA ASN A 32 8.45 -2.49 0.70
C ASN A 32 9.04 -1.57 1.77
N TYR A 33 8.19 -0.76 2.38
CA TYR A 33 8.50 0.08 3.52
C TYR A 33 7.69 -0.35 4.73
N VAL A 34 8.16 0.01 5.92
CA VAL A 34 7.41 -0.17 7.16
C VAL A 34 7.12 1.20 7.73
N ARG A 35 5.88 1.42 8.19
CA ARG A 35 5.52 2.68 8.84
C ARG A 35 6.42 2.93 10.06
N ASN A 36 6.80 4.19 10.27
CA ASN A 36 7.53 4.62 11.46
C ASN A 36 6.83 5.85 12.05
N PHE A 37 5.64 5.61 12.60
CA PHE A 37 4.77 6.64 13.17
C PHE A 37 4.44 6.29 14.61
N SER A 38 4.31 7.31 15.45
CA SER A 38 4.01 7.17 16.88
C SER A 38 2.59 6.67 17.17
N SER A 39 1.65 6.81 16.24
CA SER A 39 0.29 6.30 16.38
C SER A 39 -0.32 5.91 15.03
N ASP A 40 -1.37 5.10 15.07
CA ASP A 40 -2.11 4.65 13.89
C ASP A 40 -2.82 5.83 13.22
N GLU A 41 -3.39 6.73 13.99
CA GLU A 41 -4.07 7.93 13.48
C GLU A 41 -3.11 8.83 12.72
N ALA A 42 -1.87 9.00 13.22
CA ALA A 42 -0.84 9.78 12.53
C ALA A 42 -0.46 9.13 11.19
N PHE A 43 -0.31 7.80 11.16
CA PHE A 43 -0.03 7.06 9.94
C PHE A 43 -1.18 7.16 8.93
N ILE A 44 -2.41 6.89 9.37
CA ILE A 44 -3.62 6.92 8.55
C ILE A 44 -3.80 8.30 7.92
N ASN A 45 -3.76 9.36 8.73
CA ASN A 45 -3.93 10.74 8.25
C ASN A 45 -2.82 11.17 7.28
N GLN A 46 -1.59 10.66 7.47
CA GLN A 46 -0.48 10.96 6.56
C GLN A 46 -0.63 10.25 5.21
N VAL A 47 -1.24 9.05 5.18
CA VAL A 47 -1.50 8.30 3.96
C VAL A 47 -2.70 8.87 3.21
N ASN A 48 -3.84 8.96 3.88
CA ASN A 48 -5.07 9.55 3.36
C ASN A 48 -6.01 9.91 4.53
N PRO A 49 -6.31 11.20 4.79
CA PRO A 49 -7.21 11.61 5.87
C PRO A 49 -8.64 11.04 5.79
N GLU A 50 -9.09 10.61 4.61
CA GLU A 50 -10.41 9.99 4.41
C GLU A 50 -10.39 8.47 4.64
N TRP A 51 -9.20 7.87 4.81
CA TRP A 51 -9.06 6.45 5.10
C TRP A 51 -9.36 6.15 6.57
N SER A 52 -10.15 5.13 6.83
CA SER A 52 -10.48 4.69 8.19
C SER A 52 -9.40 3.81 8.86
N GLY A 53 -8.33 3.44 8.14
CA GLY A 53 -7.37 2.42 8.59
C GLY A 53 -7.74 0.98 8.20
N ALA A 54 -8.88 0.76 7.55
CA ALA A 54 -9.28 -0.57 7.09
C ALA A 54 -8.30 -1.14 6.04
N LEU A 55 -7.88 -2.38 6.22
CA LEU A 55 -6.98 -3.10 5.30
C LEU A 55 -7.69 -4.30 4.63
N PRO A 56 -7.29 -4.68 3.40
CA PRO A 56 -6.28 -4.03 2.57
C PRO A 56 -6.80 -2.72 1.97
N ALA A 57 -5.89 -1.78 1.72
CA ALA A 57 -6.15 -0.52 1.03
C ALA A 57 -5.12 -0.34 -0.09
N THR A 58 -5.54 0.20 -1.24
CA THR A 58 -4.64 0.48 -2.38
C THR A 58 -4.87 1.89 -2.89
N ILE A 59 -3.78 2.62 -3.12
CA ILE A 59 -3.78 3.93 -3.76
C ILE A 59 -3.09 3.82 -5.10
N ILE A 60 -3.70 4.38 -6.15
CA ILE A 60 -3.10 4.45 -7.48
C ILE A 60 -2.82 5.93 -7.78
N TYR A 61 -1.55 6.23 -8.04
CA TYR A 61 -1.08 7.55 -8.44
C TYR A 61 -0.87 7.61 -9.96
N GLY A 62 -1.20 8.76 -10.54
CA GLY A 62 -0.89 9.08 -11.93
C GLY A 62 0.60 9.37 -12.11
N SER A 63 1.04 9.45 -13.37
CA SER A 63 2.42 9.86 -13.69
C SER A 63 2.72 11.33 -13.33
N ASP A 64 1.67 12.12 -13.10
CA ASP A 64 1.70 13.47 -12.56
C ASP A 64 1.93 13.52 -11.03
N GLY A 65 1.92 12.37 -10.37
CA GLY A 65 2.06 12.25 -8.92
C GLY A 65 0.76 12.49 -8.15
N GLU A 66 -0.37 12.70 -8.83
CA GLU A 66 -1.66 12.89 -8.16
C GLU A 66 -2.33 11.55 -7.84
N GLN A 67 -3.03 11.47 -6.71
CA GLN A 67 -3.88 10.33 -6.39
C GLN A 67 -5.07 10.28 -7.36
N LYS A 68 -5.23 9.17 -8.07
CA LYS A 68 -6.32 8.97 -9.04
C LYS A 68 -7.35 7.95 -8.59
N THR A 69 -6.97 7.02 -7.72
CA THR A 69 -7.90 5.99 -7.20
C THR A 69 -7.52 5.62 -5.79
N PHE A 70 -8.54 5.42 -4.95
CA PHE A 70 -8.45 4.83 -3.62
C PHE A 70 -9.39 3.63 -3.54
N LEU A 71 -8.86 2.45 -3.24
CA LEU A 71 -9.60 1.20 -3.13
C LEU A 71 -9.53 0.68 -1.69
N LEU A 72 -10.69 0.33 -1.13
CA LEU A 72 -10.80 -0.35 0.16
C LEU A 72 -11.27 -1.79 -0.04
N GLY A 73 -10.63 -2.71 0.67
CA GLY A 73 -10.93 -4.13 0.60
C GLY A 73 -10.17 -4.84 -0.53
N MET A 74 -10.46 -6.13 -0.66
CA MET A 74 -9.83 -6.96 -1.69
C MET A 74 -10.27 -6.52 -3.08
N SER A 75 -9.33 -6.52 -4.03
CA SER A 75 -9.58 -6.28 -5.45
C SER A 75 -8.82 -7.32 -6.26
N ASP A 76 -9.37 -7.68 -7.41
CA ASP A 76 -8.74 -8.62 -8.31
C ASP A 76 -7.79 -7.92 -9.29
N TYR A 77 -7.05 -8.73 -10.04
CA TYR A 77 -6.06 -8.24 -10.98
C TYR A 77 -6.67 -7.42 -12.12
N GLU A 78 -7.85 -7.79 -12.63
CA GLU A 78 -8.50 -7.06 -13.71
C GLU A 78 -8.95 -5.66 -13.24
N THR A 79 -9.46 -5.54 -12.01
CA THR A 79 -9.75 -4.25 -11.38
C THR A 79 -8.53 -3.33 -11.39
N PHE A 80 -7.37 -3.84 -10.97
CA PHE A 80 -6.13 -3.04 -10.99
C PHE A 80 -5.70 -2.69 -12.41
N ARG A 81 -5.76 -3.63 -13.35
CA ARG A 81 -5.40 -3.39 -14.75
C ARG A 81 -6.26 -2.27 -15.34
N GLU A 82 -7.59 -2.38 -15.24
CA GLU A 82 -8.52 -1.39 -15.78
C GLU A 82 -8.27 0.01 -15.22
N LYS A 83 -8.10 0.12 -13.89
CA LYS A 83 -7.81 1.40 -13.24
C LYS A 83 -6.50 2.01 -13.70
N ILE A 84 -5.44 1.20 -13.85
CA ILE A 84 -4.12 1.68 -14.29
C ILE A 84 -4.14 2.07 -15.77
N GLU A 85 -4.82 1.30 -16.63
CA GLU A 85 -4.89 1.59 -18.05
C GLU A 85 -5.72 2.84 -18.36
N ALA A 86 -6.73 3.14 -17.54
CA ALA A 86 -7.49 4.39 -17.61
C ALA A 86 -6.67 5.66 -17.30
N LEU A 87 -5.45 5.51 -16.76
CA LEU A 87 -4.53 6.64 -16.48
C LEU A 87 -3.51 6.91 -17.60
N ARG A 88 -3.56 6.12 -18.68
CA ARG A 88 -2.69 6.30 -19.86
C ARG A 88 -3.14 7.43 -20.77
#